data_AF-A0AB38JGP8-F1
#
_entry.id   AF-A0AB38JGP8-F1
#
_cell.length_a   1.000
_cell.length_b   1.000
_cell.length_c   1.000
_cell.angle_alpha   90.00
_cell.angle_beta   90.00
_cell.angle_gamma   90.00
#
_symmetry.space_group_name_H-M   'P 1'
#
loop_
_entity.id
_entity.type
_entity.pdbx_description
1 polymer ?
#
loop_
_entity_poly.entity_id
_entity_poly.type
_entity_poly.pdbx_seq_one_letter_code
_entity_poly.pdbx_strand_id
1 'polypeptide(L)'
;MSAGEPARTAIPRCALTLLGAALSRLRRLPLGLLTIMTTTRTSSSSASAFSSRIRLVGGGALVAAGSVALALAAPTAASAHVTAAASSTAAGSYTVVTFSLAHGCEGSPTTGLSITIPEGINSVSPTVNPNWDVVKNEVEIADPVTDSHGNTATQRVSDVVYTAKTALADGYRDTVSLQLQLPEDAAGSTLEFPVLQTCETGSTAWDQPTVEGEDEPELPAPTVAVTAAMEGSGHHDDDGDGDDAVATTASATTAAGQSDDVLARVLGVGGLVLGAVGVAFGLASRRRSPKASA
;
A
#
# COMPACT_ATOMS: atom_id res chain seq x y z
N MET A 1 -63.99 43.39 -16.07
CA MET A 1 -63.34 42.72 -14.92
C MET A 1 -61.96 42.26 -15.39
N SER A 2 -60.95 43.12 -15.29
CA SER A 2 -59.93 43.23 -14.23
C SER A 2 -59.07 41.97 -14.05
N ALA A 3 -57.77 42.19 -14.21
CA ALA A 3 -56.67 41.26 -14.44
C ALA A 3 -56.20 40.47 -13.21
N GLY A 4 -55.45 39.39 -13.47
CA GLY A 4 -54.52 38.76 -12.55
C GLY A 4 -53.21 38.46 -13.29
N GLU A 5 -52.17 39.24 -12.99
CA GLU A 5 -50.84 39.22 -13.61
C GLU A 5 -49.88 38.37 -12.75
N PRO A 6 -48.95 37.58 -13.34
CA PRO A 6 -48.00 36.79 -12.57
C PRO A 6 -46.81 37.62 -12.07
N ALA A 7 -46.48 37.44 -10.79
CA ALA A 7 -45.39 38.13 -10.10
C ALA A 7 -44.01 37.79 -10.71
N ARG A 8 -43.37 38.82 -11.28
CA ARG A 8 -41.94 38.84 -11.58
C ARG A 8 -41.19 39.39 -10.37
N THR A 9 -40.42 38.54 -9.70
CA THR A 9 -39.49 38.99 -8.66
C THR A 9 -38.16 39.37 -9.32
N ALA A 10 -37.90 40.67 -9.39
CA ALA A 10 -36.61 41.25 -9.72
C ALA A 10 -35.91 41.66 -8.42
N ILE A 11 -34.65 41.25 -8.23
CA ILE A 11 -33.74 41.71 -7.16
C ILE A 11 -32.36 42.01 -7.82
N PRO A 12 -31.64 43.04 -7.36
CA PRO A 12 -31.16 44.10 -8.24
C PRO A 12 -29.70 43.96 -8.69
N ARG A 13 -29.43 44.61 -9.83
CA ARG A 13 -28.10 45.01 -10.28
C ARG A 13 -27.59 46.16 -9.40
N CYS A 14 -26.71 45.86 -8.45
CA CYS A 14 -25.76 46.83 -7.90
C CYS A 14 -24.34 46.40 -8.32
N ALA A 15 -23.74 47.23 -9.18
CA ALA A 15 -22.31 47.54 -9.35
C ALA A 15 -21.31 46.39 -9.05
N LEU A 16 -20.59 45.79 -10.00
CA LEU A 16 -19.82 46.36 -11.12
C LEU A 16 -18.88 47.52 -10.73
N THR A 17 -17.89 47.24 -9.88
CA THR A 17 -16.56 47.91 -9.80
C THR A 17 -15.73 47.12 -8.76
N LEU A 18 -14.72 46.35 -9.14
CA LEU A 18 -13.32 46.80 -9.13
C LEU A 18 -12.46 45.77 -9.89
N LEU A 19 -12.12 46.11 -11.12
CA LEU A 19 -11.02 45.57 -11.91
C LEU A 19 -9.83 46.50 -11.66
N GLY A 20 -8.70 46.01 -11.16
CA GLY A 20 -7.43 46.76 -11.24
C GLY A 20 -6.43 46.57 -10.09
N ALA A 21 -5.18 46.30 -10.50
CA ALA A 21 -3.91 46.27 -9.75
C ALA A 21 -3.64 44.96 -8.96
N ALA A 22 -2.52 44.24 -9.11
CA ALA A 22 -1.22 44.61 -9.67
C ALA A 22 -0.48 43.37 -10.20
N LEU A 23 -0.10 43.42 -11.48
CA LEU A 23 1.14 42.79 -11.95
C LEU A 23 2.32 43.40 -11.17
N SER A 24 3.43 42.66 -11.10
CA SER A 24 4.81 43.09 -10.84
C SER A 24 5.36 42.65 -9.49
N ARG A 25 6.05 41.51 -9.47
CA ARG A 25 7.32 41.31 -8.72
C ARG A 25 8.06 40.06 -9.19
N LEU A 26 8.33 39.96 -10.50
CA LEU A 26 9.56 39.32 -10.95
C LEU A 26 10.70 40.33 -10.77
N ARG A 27 11.69 40.04 -9.93
CA ARG A 27 13.12 40.31 -10.21
C ARG A 27 14.01 39.92 -9.03
N ARG A 28 15.06 39.17 -9.41
CA ARG A 28 16.45 39.19 -8.92
C ARG A 28 16.74 38.40 -7.65
N LEU A 29 17.36 37.23 -7.83
CA LEU A 29 18.55 36.83 -7.06
C LEU A 29 19.62 36.29 -8.04
N PRO A 30 20.91 36.52 -7.74
CA PRO A 30 21.99 36.52 -8.74
C PRO A 30 22.67 35.16 -8.91
N LEU A 31 23.13 34.93 -10.14
CA LEU A 31 24.21 34.00 -10.49
C LEU A 31 25.49 34.35 -9.69
N GLY A 32 25.96 33.43 -8.85
CA GLY A 32 27.37 33.34 -8.42
C GLY A 32 27.99 32.13 -9.12
N LEU A 33 28.68 32.34 -10.24
CA LEU A 33 30.12 32.58 -10.37
C LEU A 33 30.99 31.43 -9.81
N LEU A 34 31.16 30.46 -10.70
CA LEU A 34 32.34 29.63 -10.94
C LEU A 34 33.65 30.21 -10.37
N THR A 35 34.30 29.50 -9.45
CA THR A 35 35.73 29.65 -9.18
C THR A 35 36.37 28.27 -9.13
N ILE A 36 37.02 27.94 -10.24
CA ILE A 36 37.98 26.86 -10.39
C ILE A 36 39.26 27.33 -9.68
N MET A 37 39.68 26.65 -8.62
CA MET A 37 41.03 26.83 -8.07
C MET A 37 41.77 25.50 -8.04
N THR A 38 42.43 25.25 -9.15
CA THR A 38 43.55 24.34 -9.34
C THR A 38 44.73 24.83 -8.48
N THR A 39 45.30 24.02 -7.57
CA THR A 39 46.68 24.22 -7.07
C THR A 39 47.27 22.88 -6.57
N THR A 40 48.10 22.33 -7.46
CA THR A 40 49.39 21.65 -7.26
C THR A 40 49.64 20.78 -6.02
N ARG A 41 49.62 19.46 -6.29
CA ARG A 41 50.62 18.43 -5.99
C ARG A 41 51.97 18.92 -5.42
N THR A 42 52.42 18.33 -4.31
CA THR A 42 53.80 17.83 -4.01
C THR A 42 53.67 16.98 -2.72
N SER A 43 53.98 15.68 -2.71
CA SER A 43 55.31 15.22 -2.31
C SER A 43 55.55 13.75 -2.66
N SER A 44 56.80 13.51 -3.01
CA SER A 44 57.49 12.28 -3.38
C SER A 44 57.70 11.35 -2.18
N SER A 45 57.65 10.03 -2.37
CA SER A 45 58.88 9.20 -2.43
C SER A 45 58.61 7.69 -2.35
N SER A 46 59.44 6.97 -3.13
CA SER A 46 59.97 5.63 -2.88
C SER A 46 59.19 4.40 -3.38
N ALA A 47 59.56 4.05 -4.61
CA ALA A 47 59.73 2.72 -5.20
C ALA A 47 59.56 1.48 -4.28
N SER A 48 58.82 0.49 -4.78
CA SER A 48 59.45 -0.78 -5.17
C SER A 48 58.57 -1.51 -6.18
N ALA A 49 59.22 -2.03 -7.22
CA ALA A 49 58.59 -2.84 -8.26
C ALA A 49 58.40 -4.27 -7.75
N PHE A 50 57.19 -4.83 -7.90
CA PHE A 50 57.05 -6.25 -8.13
C PHE A 50 55.95 -6.50 -9.16
N SER A 51 56.40 -6.82 -10.37
CA SER A 51 55.59 -7.40 -11.43
C SER A 51 55.14 -8.78 -10.99
N SER A 52 53.84 -9.05 -10.98
CA SER A 52 53.36 -10.42 -11.06
C SER A 52 52.15 -10.48 -12.00
N ARG A 53 52.42 -11.04 -13.16
CA ARG A 53 51.44 -11.32 -14.21
C ARG A 53 50.56 -12.49 -13.72
N ILE A 54 49.34 -12.20 -13.29
CA ILE A 54 48.34 -13.26 -13.09
C ILE A 54 47.66 -13.51 -14.43
N ARG A 55 47.93 -14.71 -14.95
CA ARG A 55 47.39 -15.25 -16.19
C ARG A 55 45.89 -15.47 -16.03
N LEU A 56 45.12 -14.91 -16.97
CA LEU A 56 43.75 -15.29 -17.25
C LEU A 56 43.77 -16.71 -17.82
N VAL A 57 43.14 -17.68 -17.14
CA VAL A 57 42.72 -18.95 -17.72
C VAL A 57 41.24 -19.10 -17.39
N GLY A 58 40.43 -19.08 -18.45
CA GLY A 58 38.99 -19.32 -18.37
C GLY A 58 38.66 -20.80 -18.20
N GLY A 59 37.40 -21.05 -17.82
CA GLY A 59 36.82 -22.40 -17.83
C GLY A 59 35.63 -22.56 -16.90
N GLY A 60 34.45 -22.17 -17.39
CA GLY A 60 33.13 -22.78 -17.14
C GLY A 60 32.71 -23.20 -15.72
N ALA A 61 31.68 -22.53 -15.21
CA ALA A 61 30.52 -23.18 -14.58
C ALA A 61 29.38 -22.15 -14.40
N LEU A 62 28.51 -22.04 -15.40
CA LEU A 62 27.15 -21.53 -15.25
C LEU A 62 26.29 -22.68 -14.72
N VAL A 63 25.95 -22.71 -13.43
CA VAL A 63 24.75 -23.39 -12.92
C VAL A 63 24.21 -22.62 -11.69
N ALA A 64 23.11 -21.90 -11.94
CA ALA A 64 22.02 -21.53 -11.06
C ALA A 64 22.20 -21.70 -9.53
N ALA A 65 22.46 -20.58 -8.83
CA ALA A 65 22.08 -20.39 -7.44
C ALA A 65 21.91 -18.89 -7.18
N GLY A 66 20.82 -18.31 -7.68
CA GLY A 66 20.64 -16.86 -7.67
C GLY A 66 19.19 -16.45 -7.82
N SER A 67 18.31 -16.97 -6.99
CA SER A 67 16.95 -16.46 -6.84
C SER A 67 16.28 -17.14 -5.66
N VAL A 68 16.27 -16.46 -4.53
CA VAL A 68 15.20 -16.32 -3.51
C VAL A 68 15.92 -15.70 -2.29
N ALA A 69 16.27 -14.43 -2.46
CA ALA A 69 16.57 -13.53 -1.36
C ALA A 69 15.91 -12.19 -1.68
N LEU A 70 14.64 -12.23 -2.08
CA LEU A 70 13.74 -11.10 -1.88
C LEU A 70 13.25 -11.18 -0.43
N ALA A 71 14.22 -11.11 0.49
CA ALA A 71 13.91 -10.82 1.88
C ALA A 71 13.31 -9.42 1.84
N LEU A 72 12.04 -9.34 2.25
CA LEU A 72 11.26 -8.13 2.38
C LEU A 72 12.10 -7.07 3.09
N ALA A 73 12.74 -6.18 2.33
CA ALA A 73 13.12 -4.88 2.81
C ALA A 73 11.81 -4.08 2.85
N ALA A 74 10.94 -4.41 3.81
CA ALA A 74 9.96 -3.45 4.26
C ALA A 74 10.80 -2.30 4.84
N PRO A 75 10.75 -1.09 4.25
CA PRO A 75 11.40 0.04 4.88
C PRO A 75 10.76 0.19 6.25
N THR A 76 11.53 -0.05 7.31
CA THR A 76 11.16 0.36 8.66
C THR A 76 11.38 1.87 8.75
N ALA A 77 10.70 2.64 7.91
CA ALA A 77 10.49 4.05 8.16
C ALA A 77 9.72 4.12 9.49
N ALA A 78 10.21 4.92 10.44
CA ALA A 78 9.54 5.11 11.71
C ALA A 78 8.05 5.38 11.46
N SER A 79 7.17 4.51 11.97
CA SER A 79 5.75 4.41 11.61
C SER A 79 4.98 5.66 12.05
N ALA A 80 5.00 6.65 11.18
CA ALA A 80 4.30 7.92 11.30
C ALA A 80 3.13 8.00 10.32
N HIS A 81 3.30 7.42 9.13
CA HIS A 81 2.33 7.50 8.06
C HIS A 81 1.08 6.69 8.37
N VAL A 82 -0.06 7.17 7.88
CA VAL A 82 -1.24 6.32 7.77
C VAL A 82 -0.94 5.25 6.71
N THR A 83 -1.19 3.98 7.03
CA THR A 83 -0.91 2.87 6.11
C THR A 83 -2.19 2.10 5.79
N ALA A 84 -2.31 1.59 4.56
CA ALA A 84 -3.36 0.69 4.14
C ALA A 84 -2.82 -0.74 3.95
N ALA A 85 -3.52 -1.74 4.47
CA ALA A 85 -3.20 -3.14 4.28
C ALA A 85 -4.45 -3.89 3.78
N ALA A 86 -4.35 -4.55 2.62
CA ALA A 86 -5.46 -5.29 2.03
C ALA A 86 -5.34 -6.79 2.35
N SER A 87 -6.46 -7.44 2.68
CA SER A 87 -6.50 -8.90 2.93
C SER A 87 -6.37 -9.75 1.66
N SER A 88 -6.67 -9.15 0.51
CA SER A 88 -6.48 -9.67 -0.85
C SER A 88 -6.11 -8.52 -1.78
N THR A 89 -5.30 -8.80 -2.80
CA THR A 89 -4.89 -7.84 -3.84
C THR A 89 -5.41 -8.21 -5.23
N ALA A 90 -6.08 -9.35 -5.41
CA ALA A 90 -6.50 -9.80 -6.74
C ALA A 90 -7.58 -8.88 -7.33
N ALA A 91 -7.41 -8.47 -8.60
CA ALA A 91 -8.41 -7.72 -9.35
C ALA A 91 -9.78 -8.43 -9.29
N GLY A 92 -10.86 -7.66 -9.11
CA GLY A 92 -12.22 -8.18 -8.94
C GLY A 92 -12.52 -8.86 -7.59
N SER A 93 -11.52 -9.09 -6.73
CA SER A 93 -11.74 -9.73 -5.44
C SER A 93 -12.32 -8.76 -4.40
N TYR A 94 -13.18 -9.29 -3.53
CA TYR A 94 -13.54 -8.61 -2.30
C TYR A 94 -12.38 -8.66 -1.32
N THR A 95 -12.06 -7.51 -0.74
CA THR A 95 -10.93 -7.35 0.19
C THR A 95 -11.35 -6.48 1.37
N VAL A 96 -10.70 -6.69 2.51
CA VAL A 96 -10.76 -5.78 3.65
C VAL A 96 -9.48 -4.95 3.62
N VAL A 97 -9.63 -3.64 3.45
CA VAL A 97 -8.54 -2.67 3.57
C VAL A 97 -8.54 -2.12 4.98
N THR A 98 -7.50 -2.41 5.75
CA THR A 98 -7.28 -1.91 7.11
C THR A 98 -6.35 -0.72 7.07
N PHE A 99 -6.86 0.43 7.50
CA PHE A 99 -6.10 1.66 7.69
C PHE A 99 -5.58 1.71 9.13
N SER A 100 -4.31 2.05 9.29
CA SER A 100 -3.64 2.15 10.59
C SER A 100 -3.12 3.57 10.80
N LEU A 101 -3.34 4.13 11.99
CA LEU A 101 -2.84 5.45 12.40
C LEU A 101 -2.12 5.34 13.75
N ALA A 102 -0.92 5.90 13.86
CA ALA A 102 -0.04 5.68 15.01
C ALA A 102 0.38 6.95 15.78
N HIS A 103 0.17 8.14 15.23
CA HIS A 103 0.42 9.40 15.93
C HIS A 103 -0.61 10.47 15.58
N GLY A 104 -0.65 11.51 16.40
CA GLY A 104 -1.42 12.73 16.17
C GLY A 104 -0.81 13.66 15.10
N CYS A 105 -1.49 14.76 14.79
CA CYS A 105 -0.99 15.79 13.89
C CYS A 105 0.02 16.65 14.67
N GLU A 106 1.30 16.51 14.38
CA GLU A 106 2.39 17.13 15.18
C GLU A 106 2.28 16.80 16.69
N GLY A 107 1.80 15.59 17.02
CA GLY A 107 1.55 15.14 18.40
C GLY A 107 0.20 15.57 19.01
N SER A 108 -0.65 16.28 18.26
CA SER A 108 -2.02 16.61 18.70
C SER A 108 -2.97 15.41 18.53
N PRO A 109 -3.80 15.05 19.54
CA PRO A 109 -4.69 13.89 19.47
C PRO A 109 -5.60 13.88 18.23
N THR A 110 -5.77 12.70 17.61
CA THR A 110 -6.58 12.55 16.39
C THR A 110 -8.07 12.49 16.74
N THR A 111 -8.87 13.29 16.04
CA THR A 111 -10.32 13.38 16.21
C THR A 111 -11.11 12.92 14.99
N GLY A 112 -10.48 12.84 13.81
CA GLY A 112 -11.16 12.40 12.61
C GLY A 112 -10.24 11.82 11.53
N LEU A 113 -10.80 10.96 10.70
CA LEU A 113 -10.21 10.45 9.47
C LEU A 113 -11.24 10.54 8.35
N SER A 114 -10.90 11.20 7.25
CA SER A 114 -11.68 11.10 6.00
C SER A 114 -10.87 10.32 4.99
N ILE A 115 -11.37 9.18 4.55
CA ILE A 115 -10.72 8.28 3.60
C ILE A 115 -11.42 8.43 2.26
N THR A 116 -10.72 8.99 1.27
CA THR A 116 -11.23 9.10 -0.09
C THR A 116 -11.20 7.74 -0.78
N ILE A 117 -12.31 7.38 -1.42
CA ILE A 117 -12.48 6.13 -2.16
C ILE A 117 -12.14 6.36 -3.64
N PRO A 118 -11.16 5.63 -4.20
CA PRO A 118 -10.80 5.69 -5.61
C PRO A 118 -12.01 5.49 -6.54
N GLU A 119 -11.94 6.12 -7.72
CA GLU A 119 -12.83 5.77 -8.83
C GLU A 119 -12.75 4.26 -9.15
N GLY A 120 -13.84 3.70 -9.68
CA GLY A 120 -13.94 2.26 -9.96
C GLY A 120 -14.33 1.40 -8.75
N ILE A 121 -14.31 1.95 -7.53
CA ILE A 121 -14.89 1.31 -6.33
C ILE A 121 -16.28 1.90 -6.09
N ASN A 122 -17.31 1.11 -6.36
CA ASN A 122 -18.70 1.58 -6.30
C ASN A 122 -19.32 1.45 -4.91
N SER A 123 -19.02 0.36 -4.18
CA SER A 123 -19.58 0.06 -2.88
C SER A 123 -18.49 -0.15 -1.84
N VAL A 124 -18.71 0.40 -0.65
CA VAL A 124 -17.83 0.26 0.51
C VAL A 124 -18.67 -0.02 1.75
N SER A 125 -18.23 -1.00 2.52
CA SER A 125 -18.82 -1.43 3.78
C SER A 125 -17.81 -1.20 4.92
N PRO A 126 -17.93 -0.08 5.66
CA PRO A 126 -17.13 0.16 6.85
C PRO A 126 -17.41 -0.89 7.93
N THR A 127 -16.35 -1.42 8.54
CA THR A 127 -16.49 -2.25 9.74
C THR A 127 -16.92 -1.37 10.91
N VAL A 128 -17.93 -1.80 11.66
CA VAL A 128 -18.38 -1.08 12.86
C VAL A 128 -17.23 -1.05 13.87
N ASN A 129 -16.82 0.16 14.27
CA ASN A 129 -15.76 0.38 15.24
C ASN A 129 -16.37 1.01 16.51
N PRO A 130 -16.14 0.45 17.72
CA PRO A 130 -16.71 1.01 18.95
C PRO A 130 -16.17 2.40 19.30
N ASN A 131 -14.95 2.74 18.86
CA ASN A 131 -14.27 4.00 19.20
C ASN A 131 -14.63 5.16 18.24
N TRP A 132 -15.28 4.88 17.12
CA TRP A 132 -15.55 5.86 16.07
C TRP A 132 -17.02 5.84 15.65
N ASP A 133 -17.55 7.02 15.32
CA ASP A 133 -18.76 7.16 14.52
C ASP A 133 -18.36 7.19 13.04
N VAL A 134 -19.15 6.57 12.16
CA VAL A 134 -18.81 6.41 10.74
C VAL A 134 -19.94 6.91 9.83
N VAL A 135 -19.57 7.66 8.80
CA VAL A 135 -20.46 8.17 7.75
C VAL A 135 -19.88 7.83 6.39
N LYS A 136 -20.74 7.41 5.46
CA LYS A 136 -20.41 7.27 4.04
C LYS A 136 -21.01 8.45 3.29
N ASN A 137 -20.20 9.10 2.46
CA ASN A 137 -20.68 10.10 1.51
C ASN A 137 -20.77 9.46 0.13
N GLU A 138 -21.81 9.79 -0.61
CA GLU A 138 -22.10 9.22 -1.92
C GLU A 138 -22.18 10.31 -2.98
N VAL A 139 -21.71 10.00 -4.19
CA VAL A 139 -21.74 10.87 -5.36
C VAL A 139 -22.35 10.12 -6.54
N GLU A 140 -22.99 10.85 -7.45
CA GLU A 140 -23.54 10.27 -8.68
C GLU A 140 -22.41 9.78 -9.60
N ILE A 141 -22.63 8.63 -10.24
CA ILE A 141 -21.74 8.09 -11.27
C ILE A 141 -22.32 8.49 -12.64
N ALA A 142 -21.47 8.97 -13.55
CA ALA A 142 -21.91 9.39 -14.88
C ALA A 142 -22.51 8.22 -15.69
N ASP A 143 -21.89 7.05 -15.58
CA ASP A 143 -22.32 5.82 -16.23
C ASP A 143 -22.81 4.82 -15.16
N PRO A 144 -24.12 4.52 -15.09
CA PRO A 144 -24.64 3.57 -14.12
C PRO A 144 -24.03 2.18 -14.29
N VAL A 145 -23.70 1.53 -13.18
CA VAL A 145 -23.09 0.20 -13.17
C VAL A 145 -24.13 -0.83 -12.76
N THR A 146 -24.31 -1.89 -13.55
CA THR A 146 -25.20 -3.00 -13.19
C THR A 146 -24.39 -4.13 -12.58
N ASP A 147 -24.79 -4.58 -11.40
CA ASP A 147 -24.17 -5.74 -10.75
C ASP A 147 -24.62 -7.07 -11.37
N SER A 148 -24.01 -8.17 -10.95
CA SER A 148 -24.34 -9.53 -11.42
C SER A 148 -25.77 -9.97 -11.11
N HIS A 149 -26.45 -9.29 -10.18
CA HIS A 149 -27.83 -9.55 -9.78
C HIS A 149 -28.85 -8.66 -10.50
N GLY A 150 -28.40 -7.80 -11.43
CA GLY A 150 -29.25 -6.92 -12.23
C GLY A 150 -29.64 -5.61 -11.53
N ASN A 151 -29.03 -5.28 -10.38
CA ASN A 151 -29.24 -3.99 -9.72
C ASN A 151 -28.38 -2.92 -10.39
N THR A 152 -28.97 -1.77 -10.69
CA THR A 152 -28.25 -0.63 -11.26
C THR A 152 -27.85 0.35 -10.16
N ALA A 153 -26.55 0.52 -9.96
CA ALA A 153 -25.98 1.55 -9.10
C ALA A 153 -25.79 2.85 -9.90
N THR A 154 -26.44 3.93 -9.45
CA THR A 154 -26.28 5.29 -9.99
C THR A 154 -25.41 6.18 -9.11
N GLN A 155 -24.98 5.67 -7.96
CA GLN A 155 -24.15 6.36 -6.99
C GLN A 155 -23.00 5.46 -6.54
N ARG A 156 -21.86 6.07 -6.20
CA ARG A 156 -20.74 5.42 -5.53
C ARG A 156 -20.42 6.12 -4.23
N VAL A 157 -19.77 5.40 -3.31
CA VAL A 157 -19.17 6.01 -2.12
C VAL A 157 -17.97 6.87 -2.56
N SER A 158 -17.97 8.16 -2.25
CA SER A 158 -16.85 9.08 -2.51
C SER A 158 -15.79 9.02 -1.43
N ASP A 159 -16.24 8.95 -0.18
CA ASP A 159 -15.39 8.95 1.00
C ASP A 159 -16.11 8.34 2.21
N VAL A 160 -15.30 7.84 3.14
CA VAL A 160 -15.75 7.34 4.44
C VAL A 160 -15.13 8.19 5.54
N VAL A 161 -15.97 8.83 6.33
CA VAL A 161 -15.57 9.71 7.42
C VAL A 161 -15.75 9.00 8.75
N TYR A 162 -14.68 8.91 9.51
CA TYR A 162 -14.66 8.45 10.89
C TYR A 162 -14.46 9.65 11.83
N THR A 163 -15.30 9.76 12.84
CA THR A 163 -15.17 10.75 13.93
C THR A 163 -14.94 10.02 15.24
N ALA A 164 -13.86 10.36 15.95
CA ALA A 164 -13.50 9.70 17.19
C ALA A 164 -14.51 10.07 18.28
N LYS A 165 -15.04 9.07 19.00
CA LYS A 165 -15.88 9.32 20.19
C LYS A 165 -15.06 9.83 21.36
N THR A 166 -13.78 9.46 21.38
CA THR A 166 -12.75 9.99 22.27
C THR A 166 -11.50 10.16 21.44
N ALA A 167 -10.88 11.33 21.49
CA ALA A 167 -9.70 11.62 20.68
C ALA A 167 -8.60 10.57 20.92
N LEU A 168 -8.02 10.05 19.85
CA LEU A 168 -6.90 9.12 19.93
C LEU A 168 -5.65 9.90 20.35
N ALA A 169 -5.24 9.71 21.60
CA ALA A 169 -4.07 10.35 22.17
C ALA A 169 -2.79 9.96 21.41
N ASP A 170 -1.83 10.89 21.38
CA ASP A 170 -0.53 10.65 20.76
C ASP A 170 0.22 9.47 21.43
N GLY A 171 0.99 8.74 20.63
CA GLY A 171 1.69 7.52 21.06
C GLY A 171 0.82 6.27 21.16
N TYR A 172 -0.48 6.36 20.84
CA TYR A 172 -1.37 5.21 20.70
C TYR A 172 -1.74 4.99 19.23
N ARG A 173 -1.97 3.72 18.88
CA ARG A 173 -2.39 3.31 17.55
C ARG A 173 -3.83 2.82 17.57
N ASP A 174 -4.57 3.13 16.52
CA ASP A 174 -5.87 2.51 16.22
C ASP A 174 -5.92 2.03 14.76
N THR A 175 -6.99 1.35 14.40
CA THR A 175 -7.28 0.92 13.03
C THR A 175 -8.76 1.07 12.68
N VAL A 176 -9.03 1.43 11.44
CA VAL A 176 -10.36 1.34 10.83
C VAL A 176 -10.30 0.46 9.60
N SER A 177 -11.37 -0.23 9.25
CA SER A 177 -11.36 -1.20 8.14
C SER A 177 -12.57 -1.05 7.24
N LEU A 178 -12.33 -1.11 5.94
CA LEU A 178 -13.32 -1.00 4.88
C LEU A 178 -13.33 -2.30 4.08
N GLN A 179 -14.49 -2.94 3.94
CA GLN A 179 -14.67 -4.00 2.95
C GLN A 179 -15.11 -3.37 1.62
N LEU A 180 -14.45 -3.74 0.53
CA LEU A 180 -14.73 -3.26 -0.82
C LEU A 180 -14.32 -4.30 -1.86
N GLN A 181 -14.77 -4.14 -3.09
CA GLN A 181 -14.30 -4.93 -4.23
C GLN A 181 -13.24 -4.13 -5.00
N LEU A 182 -12.10 -4.76 -5.30
CA LEU A 182 -11.09 -4.15 -6.17
C LEU A 182 -11.59 -4.13 -7.61
N PRO A 183 -11.31 -3.07 -8.40
CA PRO A 183 -11.73 -3.03 -9.80
C PRO A 183 -11.15 -4.19 -10.61
N GLU A 184 -11.92 -4.75 -11.53
CA GLU A 184 -11.53 -5.90 -12.34
C GLU A 184 -10.45 -5.56 -13.38
N ASP A 185 -10.44 -4.31 -13.86
CA ASP A 185 -9.52 -3.77 -14.86
C ASP A 185 -8.27 -3.12 -14.25
N ALA A 186 -8.13 -3.13 -12.92
CA ALA A 186 -7.02 -2.51 -12.20
C ALA A 186 -5.78 -3.41 -12.04
N ALA A 187 -5.73 -4.60 -12.66
CA ALA A 187 -4.59 -5.51 -12.54
C ALA A 187 -3.27 -4.84 -12.95
N GLY A 188 -2.25 -4.90 -12.07
CA GLY A 188 -0.95 -4.26 -12.26
C GLY A 188 -0.89 -2.78 -11.87
N SER A 189 -2.00 -2.21 -11.40
CA SER A 189 -2.04 -0.83 -10.89
C SER A 189 -1.88 -0.76 -9.37
N THR A 190 -1.69 0.46 -8.88
CA THR A 190 -1.71 0.81 -7.46
C THR A 190 -2.86 1.77 -7.22
N LEU A 191 -3.78 1.41 -6.33
CA LEU A 191 -4.86 2.29 -5.89
C LEU A 191 -4.39 3.13 -4.72
N GLU A 192 -4.57 4.45 -4.82
CA GLU A 192 -4.25 5.40 -3.75
C GLU A 192 -5.53 5.77 -3.00
N PHE A 193 -5.49 5.73 -1.67
CA PHE A 193 -6.58 6.10 -0.78
C PHE A 193 -6.18 7.33 0.01
N PRO A 194 -6.31 8.56 -0.53
CA PRO A 194 -6.00 9.78 0.19
C PRO A 194 -6.72 9.84 1.54
N VAL A 195 -6.01 10.27 2.57
CA VAL A 195 -6.57 10.40 3.93
C VAL A 195 -6.35 11.81 4.47
N LEU A 196 -7.43 12.47 4.87
CA LEU A 196 -7.34 13.65 5.73
C LEU A 196 -7.46 13.23 7.19
N GLN A 197 -6.37 13.38 7.94
CA GLN A 197 -6.34 13.19 9.39
C GLN A 197 -6.59 14.54 10.08
N THR A 198 -7.67 14.61 10.85
CA THR A 198 -8.01 15.79 11.66
C THR A 198 -7.63 15.54 13.11
N CYS A 199 -7.02 16.53 13.74
CA CYS A 199 -6.64 16.46 15.14
C CYS A 199 -7.27 17.62 15.93
N GLU A 200 -7.11 17.62 17.25
CA GLU A 200 -7.58 18.73 18.08
C GLU A 200 -6.94 20.06 17.66
N THR A 201 -5.68 20.02 17.23
CA THR A 201 -4.94 21.14 16.64
C THR A 201 -4.38 20.71 15.29
N GLY A 202 -4.83 21.39 14.23
CA GLY A 202 -4.35 21.17 12.88
C GLY A 202 -4.88 19.90 12.21
N SER A 203 -4.28 19.59 11.06
CA SER A 203 -4.60 18.43 10.24
C SER A 203 -3.41 18.03 9.39
N THR A 204 -3.41 16.77 8.94
CA THR A 204 -2.41 16.24 8.01
C THR A 204 -3.14 15.60 6.83
N ALA A 205 -2.76 16.00 5.62
CA ALA A 205 -3.27 15.41 4.39
C ALA A 205 -2.27 14.38 3.87
N TRP A 206 -2.63 13.11 3.98
CA TRP A 206 -1.89 11.97 3.43
C TRP A 206 -2.41 11.73 2.00
N ASP A 207 -1.97 12.56 1.06
CA ASP A 207 -2.50 12.62 -0.30
C ASP A 207 -1.42 12.74 -1.39
N GLN A 208 -0.14 12.71 -1.02
CA GLN A 208 0.94 12.83 -1.98
C GLN A 208 1.13 11.51 -2.74
N PRO A 209 1.16 11.54 -4.08
CA PRO A 209 1.29 10.33 -4.88
C PRO A 209 2.70 9.75 -4.77
N THR A 210 2.80 8.43 -4.82
CA THR A 210 4.11 7.73 -4.86
C THR A 210 4.47 7.42 -6.30
N VAL A 211 5.54 8.05 -6.80
CA VAL A 211 5.99 7.89 -8.19
C VAL A 211 7.17 6.92 -8.25
N GLU A 212 7.10 5.92 -9.13
CA GLU A 212 8.17 4.93 -9.29
C GLU A 212 9.48 5.60 -9.74
N GLY A 213 10.55 5.33 -9.01
CA GLY A 213 11.89 5.87 -9.29
C GLY A 213 12.15 7.26 -8.70
N GLU A 214 11.18 7.86 -8.01
CA GLU A 214 11.37 9.07 -7.20
C GLU A 214 11.53 8.73 -5.71
N ASP A 215 12.00 9.70 -4.92
CA ASP A 215 12.07 9.57 -3.47
C ASP A 215 10.65 9.49 -2.86
N GLU A 216 10.49 8.76 -1.75
CA GLU A 216 9.20 8.67 -1.05
C GLU A 216 8.76 10.07 -0.58
N PRO A 217 7.50 10.47 -0.86
CA PRO A 217 7.00 11.78 -0.43
C PRO A 217 6.87 11.85 1.09
N GLU A 218 6.78 13.07 1.64
CA GLU A 218 6.70 13.27 3.09
C GLU A 218 5.35 12.85 3.67
N LEU A 219 4.27 13.00 2.89
CA LEU A 219 2.90 12.69 3.29
C LEU A 219 2.23 11.76 2.27
N PRO A 220 2.74 10.54 2.08
CA PRO A 220 2.25 9.62 1.05
C PRO A 220 0.78 9.26 1.27
N ALA A 221 0.01 9.21 0.20
CA ALA A 221 -1.30 8.58 0.21
C ALA A 221 -1.15 7.08 0.53
N PRO A 222 -1.95 6.49 1.45
CA PRO A 222 -2.00 5.06 1.64
C PRO A 222 -2.35 4.33 0.35
N THR A 223 -1.64 3.24 0.01
CA THR A 223 -1.83 2.55 -1.26
C THR A 223 -2.14 1.06 -1.13
N VAL A 224 -2.88 0.51 -2.09
CA VAL A 224 -3.09 -0.94 -2.29
C VAL A 224 -2.70 -1.31 -3.72
N ALA A 225 -1.71 -2.19 -3.87
CA ALA A 225 -1.37 -2.77 -5.17
C ALA A 225 -2.42 -3.81 -5.59
N VAL A 226 -2.78 -3.83 -6.87
CA VAL A 226 -3.75 -4.77 -7.43
C VAL A 226 -3.03 -5.78 -8.31
N THR A 227 -3.09 -7.06 -7.92
CA THR A 227 -2.52 -8.18 -8.66
C THR A 227 -3.52 -8.72 -9.67
N ALA A 228 -3.06 -9.53 -10.63
CA ALA A 228 -3.95 -10.24 -11.54
C ALA A 228 -5.02 -11.04 -10.77
N ALA A 229 -6.19 -11.20 -11.40
CA ALA A 229 -7.25 -12.04 -10.88
C ALA A 229 -6.76 -13.48 -10.67
N MET A 230 -7.31 -14.16 -9.66
CA MET A 230 -7.01 -15.58 -9.44
C MET A 230 -7.94 -16.41 -10.32
N GLU A 231 -7.38 -17.21 -11.22
CA GLU A 231 -8.15 -18.15 -12.05
C GLU A 231 -8.90 -19.14 -11.12
N GLY A 232 -10.22 -18.99 -10.99
CA GLY A 232 -11.06 -19.91 -10.21
C GLY A 232 -12.22 -19.31 -9.41
N SER A 233 -12.41 -17.99 -9.34
CA SER A 233 -13.52 -17.37 -8.60
C SER A 233 -14.76 -17.08 -9.44
N GLY A 234 -15.06 -17.94 -10.43
CA GLY A 234 -16.37 -17.93 -11.07
C GLY A 234 -17.44 -18.30 -10.04
N HIS A 235 -18.44 -17.43 -9.86
CA HIS A 235 -19.62 -17.76 -9.06
C HIS A 235 -20.21 -19.08 -9.56
N HIS A 236 -20.24 -20.08 -8.69
CA HIS A 236 -21.03 -21.27 -8.92
C HIS A 236 -22.51 -20.88 -8.74
N ASP A 237 -23.20 -20.62 -9.84
CA ASP A 237 -24.65 -20.74 -9.91
C ASP A 237 -24.99 -22.23 -9.79
N ASP A 238 -25.29 -22.67 -8.57
CA ASP A 238 -25.81 -24.02 -8.31
C ASP A 238 -27.33 -23.98 -8.45
N ASP A 239 -27.81 -24.10 -9.69
CA ASP A 239 -29.18 -24.51 -9.97
C ASP A 239 -29.23 -26.05 -9.96
N GLY A 240 -29.53 -26.61 -8.79
CA GLY A 240 -29.64 -28.05 -8.57
C GLY A 240 -30.84 -28.43 -7.71
N ASP A 241 -32.00 -28.57 -8.37
CA ASP A 241 -33.22 -29.19 -7.83
C ASP A 241 -32.95 -30.67 -7.48
N GLY A 242 -33.26 -31.11 -6.24
CA GLY A 242 -33.03 -32.50 -5.84
C GLY A 242 -33.28 -32.83 -4.36
N ASP A 243 -34.57 -33.00 -4.03
CA ASP A 243 -35.19 -33.99 -3.11
C ASP A 243 -34.63 -34.29 -1.71
N ASP A 244 -35.59 -34.43 -0.79
CA ASP A 244 -35.47 -34.77 0.63
C ASP A 244 -34.70 -36.06 0.93
N ALA A 245 -33.74 -36.02 1.87
CA ALA A 245 -33.44 -37.16 2.73
C ALA A 245 -32.81 -36.76 4.08
N VAL A 246 -33.32 -37.38 5.14
CA VAL A 246 -33.14 -37.13 6.57
C VAL A 246 -31.72 -37.36 7.09
N ALA A 247 -31.38 -36.55 8.11
CA ALA A 247 -30.18 -36.49 8.94
C ALA A 247 -29.51 -37.83 9.36
N THR A 248 -28.18 -37.78 9.46
CA THR A 248 -27.40 -38.52 10.48
C THR A 248 -26.25 -37.65 10.98
N THR A 249 -26.24 -37.39 12.29
CA THR A 249 -25.16 -36.74 13.03
C THR A 249 -23.92 -37.64 13.09
N ALA A 250 -22.75 -37.13 12.67
CA ALA A 250 -21.45 -37.54 13.20
C ALA A 250 -20.38 -36.45 12.97
N SER A 251 -19.54 -36.27 13.99
CA SER A 251 -18.52 -35.23 14.14
C SER A 251 -17.43 -35.18 13.07
N ALA A 252 -16.96 -33.94 12.85
CA ALA A 252 -15.59 -33.51 12.52
C ALA A 252 -14.62 -34.54 11.94
N THR A 253 -14.16 -34.29 10.71
CA THR A 253 -12.73 -34.07 10.38
C THR A 253 -12.65 -33.38 9.02
N THR A 254 -12.09 -32.18 9.01
CA THR A 254 -11.73 -31.41 7.83
C THR A 254 -10.71 -32.19 6.99
N ALA A 255 -11.15 -32.73 5.85
CA ALA A 255 -10.27 -33.25 4.82
C ALA A 255 -10.10 -32.19 3.73
N ALA A 256 -9.21 -31.23 3.97
CA ALA A 256 -8.67 -30.36 2.93
C ALA A 256 -7.17 -30.19 3.21
N GLY A 257 -6.33 -30.56 2.23
CA GLY A 257 -4.90 -30.19 2.22
C GLY A 257 -3.85 -31.26 2.58
N GLN A 258 -4.12 -32.57 2.46
CA GLN A 258 -3.12 -33.59 2.81
C GLN A 258 -1.92 -33.65 1.85
N SER A 259 -2.05 -33.26 0.59
CA SER A 259 -0.94 -33.36 -0.39
C SER A 259 0.18 -32.35 -0.09
N ASP A 260 -0.20 -31.11 0.18
CA ASP A 260 0.74 -29.99 0.32
C ASP A 260 1.39 -29.96 1.71
N ASP A 261 0.66 -30.37 2.76
CA ASP A 261 1.18 -30.47 4.12
C ASP A 261 2.21 -31.61 4.26
N VAL A 262 2.01 -32.73 3.53
CA VAL A 262 2.98 -33.84 3.51
C VAL A 262 4.23 -33.45 2.72
N LEU A 263 4.09 -32.79 1.57
CA LEU A 263 5.23 -32.32 0.78
C LEU A 263 6.05 -31.26 1.54
N ALA A 264 5.39 -30.32 2.20
CA ALA A 264 6.03 -29.30 3.02
C ALA A 264 6.81 -29.90 4.21
N ARG A 265 6.25 -30.91 4.89
CA ARG A 265 6.95 -31.60 5.99
C ARG A 265 8.14 -32.43 5.50
N VAL A 266 8.01 -33.13 4.37
CA VAL A 266 9.11 -33.92 3.80
C VAL A 266 10.26 -33.02 3.36
N LEU A 267 9.97 -31.89 2.71
CA LEU A 267 10.98 -30.90 2.32
C LEU A 267 11.62 -30.22 3.55
N GLY A 268 10.81 -29.87 4.56
CA GLY A 268 11.31 -29.26 5.80
C GLY A 268 12.24 -30.18 6.59
N VAL A 269 11.87 -31.45 6.75
CA VAL A 269 12.71 -32.44 7.44
C VAL A 269 13.96 -32.77 6.62
N GLY A 270 13.82 -32.91 5.29
CA GLY A 270 14.95 -33.14 4.39
C GLY A 270 15.99 -32.01 4.44
N GLY A 271 15.53 -30.76 4.43
CA GLY A 271 16.39 -29.57 4.55
C GLY A 271 17.15 -29.52 5.88
N LEU A 272 16.48 -29.86 7.00
CA LEU A 272 17.11 -29.85 8.32
C LEU A 272 18.22 -30.92 8.44
N VAL A 273 17.99 -32.11 7.88
CA VAL A 273 19.00 -33.19 7.88
C VAL A 273 20.22 -32.80 7.04
N LEU A 274 20.01 -32.26 5.84
CA LEU A 274 21.11 -31.79 4.99
C LEU A 274 21.89 -30.64 5.63
N GLY A 275 21.18 -29.70 6.27
CA GLY A 275 21.80 -28.61 7.03
C GLY A 275 22.67 -29.11 8.18
N ALA A 276 22.19 -30.09 8.96
CA ALA A 276 22.94 -30.68 10.06
C ALA A 276 24.22 -31.39 9.59
N VAL A 277 24.15 -32.11 8.46
CA VAL A 277 25.32 -32.76 7.85
C VAL A 277 26.34 -31.73 7.37
N GLY A 278 25.89 -30.64 6.75
CA GLY A 278 26.76 -29.53 6.34
C GLY A 278 27.51 -28.88 7.52
N VAL A 279 26.81 -28.64 8.63
CA VAL A 279 27.41 -28.10 9.86
C VAL A 279 28.43 -29.07 10.45
N ALA A 280 28.12 -30.36 10.50
CA ALA A 280 29.05 -31.38 11.01
C ALA A 280 30.32 -31.46 10.15
N PHE A 281 30.19 -31.40 8.82
CA PHE A 281 31.34 -31.42 7.91
C PHE A 281 32.19 -30.15 8.02
N GLY A 282 31.56 -28.97 8.17
CA GLY A 282 32.25 -27.69 8.37
C GLY A 282 33.01 -27.63 9.70
N LEU A 283 32.45 -28.19 10.77
CA LEU A 283 33.14 -28.27 12.06
C LEU A 283 34.28 -29.30 12.04
N ALA A 284 34.12 -30.40 11.31
CA ALA A 284 35.16 -31.42 11.16
C ALA A 284 36.35 -30.93 10.30
N SER A 285 36.11 -30.14 9.25
CA SER A 285 37.17 -29.56 8.42
C SER A 285 37.97 -28.50 9.20
N ARG A 286 37.30 -27.68 10.02
CA ARG A 286 37.95 -26.66 10.87
C ARG A 286 38.83 -27.25 11.98
N ARG A 287 38.59 -28.50 12.38
CA ARG A 287 39.38 -29.24 13.38
C ARG A 287 40.59 -29.97 12.78
N ARG A 288 40.66 -30.15 11.46
CA ARG A 288 41.83 -30.73 10.76
C ARG A 288 42.80 -29.64 10.29
N SER A 289 43.19 -28.75 11.18
CA SER A 289 44.43 -27.98 10.99
C SER A 289 45.57 -28.81 11.60
N PRO A 290 46.57 -29.29 10.82
CA PRO A 290 47.66 -30.06 11.39
C PRO A 290 48.49 -29.17 12.31
N LYS A 291 48.84 -29.69 13.50
CA LYS A 291 49.89 -29.12 14.34
C LYS A 291 51.17 -29.04 13.51
N ALA A 292 51.66 -27.84 13.26
CA ALA A 292 53.05 -27.64 12.87
C ALA A 292 53.93 -28.20 13.99
N SER A 293 54.60 -29.30 13.72
CA SER A 293 55.75 -29.74 14.52
C SER A 293 56.97 -28.98 14.01
N ALA A 294 57.84 -28.63 14.97
CA ALA A 294 59.01 -27.76 14.86
C ALA A 294 59.95 -28.06 13.67
#